data_AF-A0A261FU22-F1
#
_entry.id   AF-A0A261FU22-F1
#
_cell.length_a   1.000
_cell.length_b   1.000
_cell.length_c   1.000
_cell.angle_alpha   90.00
_cell.angle_beta   90.00
_cell.angle_gamma   90.00
#
_symmetry.space_group_name_H-M   'P 1'
#
loop_
_entity.id
_entity.type
_entity.pdbx_description
1 polymer ?
#
loop_
_entity_poly.entity_id
_entity_poly.type
_entity_poly.pdbx_seq_one_letter_code
_entity_poly.pdbx_strand_id
1 'polypeptide(L)' 'MASSYLTRAEVARLLNVSVATFDRMRADGRFDVHPAMWGGVRLYYLKSDVIGWMGRNRK' A
#
# COMPACT_ATOMS: atom_id res chain seq x y z
N MET A 1 4.77 9.08 -18.15
CA MET A 1 5.21 8.10 -17.12
C MET A 1 4.20 8.12 -16.00
N ALA A 2 3.44 7.04 -15.81
CA ALA A 2 2.54 6.93 -14.67
C ALA A 2 3.38 6.85 -13.39
N SER A 3 3.04 7.63 -12.36
CA SER A 3 3.79 7.66 -11.10
C SER A 3 3.95 6.24 -10.55
N SER A 4 5.19 5.80 -10.30
CA SER A 4 5.51 4.46 -9.79
C SER A 4 5.11 4.26 -8.33
N TYR A 5 4.55 5.29 -7.70
CA TYR A 5 4.32 5.40 -6.27
C TYR A 5 2.85 5.71 -5.98
N LEU A 6 2.30 5.07 -4.94
CA LEU A 6 0.93 5.20 -4.47
C LEU A 6 0.90 5.73 -3.04
N THR A 7 0.05 6.69 -2.77
CA THR A 7 -0.25 7.14 -1.41
C THR A 7 -1.01 6.06 -0.63
N ARG A 8 -1.06 6.21 0.70
CA ARG A 8 -1.93 5.43 1.59
C ARG A 8 -3.38 5.36 1.10
N ALA A 9 -3.94 6.48 0.64
CA ALA A 9 -5.33 6.54 0.16
C ALA A 9 -5.50 5.82 -1.19
N GLU A 10 -4.53 5.92 -2.09
CA GLU A 10 -4.57 5.23 -3.38
C GLU A 10 -4.44 3.72 -3.23
N VAL A 11 -3.59 3.25 -2.31
CA VAL A 11 -3.51 1.82 -1.98
C VAL A 11 -4.84 1.32 -1.43
N ALA A 12 -5.45 2.04 -0.49
CA ALA A 12 -6.76 1.66 0.06
C ALA A 12 -7.84 1.55 -1.04
N ARG A 13 -7.88 2.52 -1.96
CA ARG A 13 -8.78 2.47 -3.14
C ARG A 13 -8.51 1.27 -4.03
N LEU A 14 -7.23 0.98 -4.33
CA LEU A 14 -6.85 -0.15 -5.17
C LEU A 14 -7.26 -1.51 -4.56
N LEU A 15 -7.17 -1.61 -3.23
CA LEU A 15 -7.59 -2.79 -2.46
C LEU A 15 -9.11 -2.84 -2.23
N ASN A 16 -9.86 -1.84 -2.70
CA ASN A 16 -11.31 -1.68 -2.48
C ASN A 16 -11.71 -1.71 -0.99
N VAL A 17 -10.94 -1.02 -0.14
CA VAL A 17 -11.19 -0.87 1.30
C VAL A 17 -11.15 0.60 1.72
N SER A 18 -11.72 0.91 2.89
CA SER A 18 -11.55 2.24 3.48
C SER A 18 -10.11 2.45 3.96
N VAL A 19 -9.68 3.71 4.05
CA VAL A 19 -8.34 4.05 4.53
C VAL A 19 -8.12 3.57 5.98
N ALA A 20 -9.16 3.62 6.82
CA ALA A 20 -9.09 3.10 8.19
C ALA A 20 -8.97 1.57 8.25
N THR A 21 -9.59 0.84 7.32
CA THR A 21 -9.40 -0.60 7.19
C THR A 21 -7.99 -0.93 6.73
N PHE A 22 -7.47 -0.20 5.73
CA PHE A 22 -6.09 -0.35 5.29
C PHE A 22 -5.08 -0.14 6.43
N ASP A 23 -5.28 0.89 7.26
CA ASP A 23 -4.41 1.12 8.41
C ASP A 23 -4.42 -0.02 9.42
N ARG A 24 -5.61 -0.58 9.71
CA ARG A 24 -5.73 -1.76 10.57
C ARG A 24 -5.01 -2.95 9.97
N MET A 25 -5.20 -3.21 8.67
CA MET A 25 -4.46 -4.28 7.99
C MET A 25 -2.94 -4.11 8.14
N ARG A 26 -2.46 -2.86 8.07
CA ARG A 26 -1.04 -2.55 8.20
C ARG A 26 -0.53 -2.68 9.64
N ALA A 27 -1.33 -2.25 10.62
CA ALA A 27 -1.01 -2.38 12.04
C ALA A 27 -1.02 -3.85 12.49
N ASP A 28 -1.95 -4.64 11.97
CA ASP A 28 -2.14 -6.05 12.29
C ASP A 28 -1.22 -6.98 11.48
N GLY A 29 -0.33 -6.44 10.63
CA GLY A 29 0.60 -7.21 9.79
C GLY A 29 -0.03 -7.95 8.60
N ARG A 30 -1.33 -7.77 8.34
CA ARG A 30 -2.03 -8.34 7.17
C ARG A 30 -1.58 -7.72 5.84
N PHE A 31 -1.00 -6.52 5.89
CA PHE A 31 -0.37 -5.88 4.75
C PHE A 31 1.12 -5.66 5.05
N ASP A 32 1.98 -6.43 4.39
CA ASP A 32 3.43 -6.52 4.66
C ASP A 32 4.29 -5.64 3.74
N VAL A 33 3.68 -4.89 2.80
CA VAL A 33 4.43 -4.00 1.92
C VAL A 33 4.89 -2.77 2.70
N HIS A 34 6.20 -2.59 2.80
CA HIS A 34 6.80 -1.43 3.45
C HIS A 34 6.71 -0.18 2.56
N PRO A 35 6.29 0.97 3.11
CA PRO A 35 6.31 2.22 2.37
C PRO A 35 7.76 2.69 2.13
N ALA A 36 8.00 3.29 0.97
CA ALA A 36 9.21 4.04 0.71
C ALA A 36 9.21 5.32 1.56
N MET A 37 10.26 5.51 2.35
CA MET A 37 10.49 6.74 3.11
C MET A 37 11.28 7.72 2.25
N TRP A 38 10.83 8.97 2.19
CA TRP A 38 11.59 10.05 1.57
C TRP A 38 11.67 11.24 2.53
N GLY A 39 12.89 11.65 2.88
CA GLY A 39 13.12 12.84 3.72
C GLY A 39 12.52 12.81 5.13
N GLY A 40 12.35 11.62 5.74
CA GLY A 40 11.78 11.49 7.09
C GLY A 40 10.24 11.54 7.15
N VAL A 41 9.57 11.71 6.01
CA VAL A 41 8.10 11.63 5.91
C VAL A 41 7.72 10.34 5.18
N ARG A 42 6.72 9.63 5.73
CA ARG A 42 6.25 8.33 5.26
C ARG A 42 5.30 8.55 4.08
N LEU A 43 5.82 8.60 2.86
CA LEU A 43 5.11 9.27 1.77
C LEU A 43 4.44 8.34 0.74
N TYR A 44 5.02 7.21 0.33
CA TYR A 44 4.41 6.40 -0.74
C TYR A 44 4.77 4.89 -0.72
N TYR A 45 3.97 4.07 -1.42
CA TYR A 45 4.19 2.65 -1.68
C TYR A 45 4.53 2.44 -3.15
N LEU A 46 5.50 1.58 -3.45
CA LEU A 46 5.77 1.20 -4.84
C LEU A 46 4.57 0.43 -5.42
N LYS A 47 4.07 0.88 -6.56
CA LYS A 47 2.92 0.25 -7.23
C LYS A 47 3.17 -1.23 -7.55
N SER A 48 4.40 -1.56 -7.98
CA SER A 48 4.82 -2.95 -8.25
C SER A 48 4.63 -3.86 -7.04
N ASP A 49 5.00 -3.38 -5.86
CA ASP A 49 5.02 -4.19 -4.64
C ASP A 49 3.60 -4.42 -4.13
N VAL A 50 2.75 -3.40 -4.24
CA VAL A 50 1.32 -3.51 -3.93
C VAL A 50 0.64 -4.51 -4.87
N ILE A 51 0.91 -4.45 -6.18
CA ILE A 51 0.37 -5.41 -7.14
C ILE A 51 0.91 -6.83 -6.86
N GLY A 52 2.19 -6.95 -6.55
CA GLY A 52 2.80 -8.22 -6.17
C GLY A 52 2.15 -8.83 -4.92
N TRP A 53 1.88 -8.01 -3.91
CA TRP A 53 1.14 -8.42 -2.72
C TRP A 53 -0.28 -8.88 -3.05
N MET A 54 -1.00 -8.13 -3.89
CA MET A 54 -2.34 -8.52 -4.34
C MET A 54 -2.30 -9.89 -5.03
N GLY A 55 -1.32 -10.14 -5.90
CA GLY A 55 -1.16 -11.44 -6.57
C GLY A 55 -0.91 -12.61 -5.62
N ARG A 56 -0.20 -12.38 -4.50
CA ARG A 56 0.03 -13.41 -3.46
C ARG A 56 -1.20 -13.70 -2.60
N ASN A 57 -2.05 -12.69 -2.37
CA ASN A 57 -3.15 -12.75 -1.38
C ASN A 57 -4.56 -12.86 -2.00
N ARG A 58 -4.69 -12.88 -3.33
CA ARG A 58 -5.99 -13.06 -4.04
C ARG A 58 -6.34 -14.53 -4.36
N LYS A 59 -5.65 -15.51 -3.78
CA LYS A 59 -5.96 -16.93 -3.97
C LYS A 59 -7.01 -17.42 -2.97
#